data_AF-A0A936U205-F1
#
_entry.id   AF-A0A936U205-F1
#
_cell.length_a   1.000
_cell.length_b   1.000
_cell.length_c   1.000
_cell.angle_alpha   90.00
_cell.angle_beta   90.00
_cell.angle_gamma   90.00
#
_symmetry.space_group_name_H-M   'P 1'
#
loop_
_entity.id
_entity.type
_entity.pdbx_description
1 polymer ?
#
loop_
_entity_poly.entity_id
_entity_poly.type
_entity_poly.pdbx_seq_one_letter_code
_entity_poly.pdbx_strand_id
1 'polypeptide(L)'
;MIEPGQREWGRCYFIVTEHPVEGVIREGRVLKGKERPRIDIFVENSEPTPRATFVFEAKRFYPKSDETKYVGEEGLGTLLNGTKGRQDRAAGMLGYVQVGSIPAVKLAVEAKLTGDRTAHGLDPSGEVWTQVSLDARIPATFVSRHNRTSGLPPLAVYHSFLPCCAAALPASPSTP
;
A
#
# COMPACT_ATOMS: atom_id res chain seq x y z
N MET A 1 -24.42 -18.10 6.11
CA MET A 1 -25.10 -17.79 4.82
C MET A 1 -24.19 -16.83 4.07
N ILE A 2 -23.89 -17.11 2.80
CA ILE A 2 -23.12 -16.21 1.93
C ILE A 2 -24.12 -15.21 1.37
N GLU A 3 -23.86 -13.90 1.51
CA GLU A 3 -24.72 -12.89 0.87
C GLU A 3 -24.64 -13.03 -0.65
N PRO A 4 -25.75 -12.87 -1.39
CA PRO A 4 -25.72 -12.92 -2.85
C PRO A 4 -24.70 -11.92 -3.41
N GLY A 5 -23.63 -12.43 -4.04
CA GLY A 5 -22.54 -11.63 -4.63
C GLY A 5 -21.21 -11.66 -3.84
N GLN A 6 -21.18 -12.22 -2.63
CA GLN A 6 -19.96 -12.36 -1.85
C GLN A 6 -19.11 -13.52 -2.42
N ARG A 7 -17.95 -13.19 -3.00
CA ARG A 7 -17.00 -14.18 -3.54
C ARG A 7 -16.40 -15.02 -2.40
N GLU A 8 -16.19 -16.32 -2.60
CA GLU A 8 -15.71 -17.25 -1.57
C GLU A 8 -14.43 -16.79 -0.87
N TRP A 9 -13.52 -16.11 -1.59
CA TRP A 9 -12.29 -15.58 -1.00
C TRP A 9 -12.55 -14.52 0.07
N GLY A 10 -13.66 -13.78 0.02
CA GLY A 10 -14.03 -12.73 0.98
C GLY A 10 -14.84 -13.25 2.17
N ARG A 11 -15.00 -14.58 2.30
CA ARG A 11 -15.76 -15.20 3.39
C ARG A 11 -15.06 -15.07 4.74
N CYS A 12 -13.73 -15.13 4.72
CA CYS A 12 -12.90 -15.12 5.93
C CYS A 12 -12.07 -13.84 6.05
N TYR A 13 -12.32 -12.82 5.24
CA TYR A 13 -11.59 -11.55 5.32
C TYR A 13 -12.55 -10.40 5.57
N PHE A 14 -12.15 -9.51 6.46
CA PHE A 14 -12.88 -8.27 6.73
C PHE A 14 -11.96 -7.06 6.57
N ILE A 15 -12.56 -5.96 6.15
CA ILE A 15 -11.88 -4.69 5.91
C ILE A 15 -12.07 -3.83 7.15
N VAL A 16 -10.97 -3.39 7.76
CA VAL A 16 -10.97 -2.42 8.84
C VAL A 16 -10.30 -1.15 8.35
N THR A 17 -10.98 -0.02 8.47
CA THR A 17 -10.44 1.30 8.13
C THR A 17 -10.02 2.04 9.38
N GLU A 18 -8.97 2.84 9.28
CA GLU A 18 -8.44 3.67 10.38
C GLU A 18 -8.07 2.89 11.67
N HIS A 19 -7.59 1.65 11.53
CA HIS A 19 -7.23 0.83 12.69
C HIS A 19 -6.01 1.43 13.42
N PRO A 20 -6.08 1.74 14.73
CA PRO A 20 -4.94 2.24 15.48
C PRO A 20 -3.89 1.15 15.66
N VAL A 21 -2.61 1.49 15.48
CA VAL A 21 -1.51 0.58 15.81
C VAL A 21 -1.27 0.62 17.31
N GLU A 22 -1.41 -0.51 17.97
CA GLU A 22 -1.17 -0.63 19.41
C GLU A 22 0.32 -0.81 19.74
N GLY A 23 0.72 -0.35 20.93
CA GLY A 23 2.08 -0.61 21.46
C GLY A 23 3.21 0.14 20.75
N VAL A 24 2.91 1.15 19.92
CA VAL A 24 3.95 1.99 19.30
C VAL A 24 4.62 2.85 20.36
N ILE A 25 5.96 2.80 20.42
CA ILE A 25 6.79 3.61 21.32
C ILE A 25 7.49 4.70 20.51
N ARG A 26 7.39 5.96 20.95
CA ARG A 26 8.15 7.09 20.42
C ARG A 26 8.77 7.85 21.58
N GLU A 27 10.07 8.14 21.51
CA GLU A 27 10.80 8.89 22.55
C GLU A 27 10.61 8.29 23.96
N GLY A 28 10.64 6.95 24.06
CA GLY A 28 10.52 6.24 25.34
C GLY A 28 9.11 6.16 25.92
N ARG A 29 8.07 6.70 25.26
CA ARG A 29 6.67 6.58 25.71
C ARG A 29 5.80 5.81 24.72
N VAL A 30 4.85 5.03 25.25
CA VAL A 30 3.82 4.37 24.44
C VAL A 30 2.82 5.43 23.96
N LEU A 31 2.61 5.51 22.65
CA LEU A 31 1.65 6.42 22.03
C LEU A 31 0.22 6.00 22.37
N LYS A 32 -0.63 6.97 22.70
CA LYS A 32 -2.04 6.72 23.12
C LYS A 32 -3.02 7.62 22.36
N GLY A 33 -4.28 7.18 22.29
CA GLY A 33 -5.36 7.98 21.74
C GLY A 33 -5.12 8.42 20.29
N LYS A 34 -5.18 9.73 20.03
CA LYS A 34 -4.97 10.35 18.71
C LYS A 34 -3.51 10.33 18.25
N GLU A 35 -2.55 10.10 19.16
CA GLU A 35 -1.12 10.00 18.80
C GLU A 35 -0.78 8.64 18.17
N ARG A 36 -1.65 7.63 18.32
CA ARG A 36 -1.43 6.32 17.71
C ARG A 36 -1.50 6.43 16.19
N PRO A 37 -0.48 5.92 15.46
CA PRO A 37 -0.57 5.77 14.02
C PRO A 37 -1.84 4.98 13.65
N ARG A 38 -2.49 5.38 12.56
CA ARG A 38 -3.66 4.66 12.02
C ARG A 38 -3.30 4.08 10.66
N ILE A 39 -3.67 2.83 10.43
CA ILE A 39 -3.60 2.20 9.12
C ILE A 39 -4.83 2.63 8.32
N ASP A 40 -4.65 3.05 7.07
CA ASP A 40 -5.76 3.54 6.25
C ASP A 40 -6.74 2.41 5.94
N ILE A 41 -6.22 1.27 5.48
CA ILE A 41 -7.01 0.07 5.24
C ILE A 41 -6.23 -1.15 5.71
N PHE A 42 -6.89 -2.01 6.47
CA PHE A 42 -6.35 -3.24 7.02
C PHE A 42 -7.26 -4.38 6.62
N VAL A 43 -6.68 -5.44 6.06
CA VAL A 43 -7.41 -6.67 5.72
C VAL A 43 -6.92 -7.76 6.65
N GLU A 44 -7.83 -8.34 7.43
CA GLU A 44 -7.55 -9.38 8.40
C GLU A 44 -8.31 -10.67 8.04
N ASN A 45 -7.64 -11.81 8.18
CA ASN A 45 -8.29 -13.12 8.13
C ASN A 45 -8.96 -13.46 9.49
N SER A 46 -10.24 -13.82 9.48
CA SER A 46 -11.04 -14.21 10.64
C SER A 46 -10.79 -15.65 11.14
N GLU A 47 -10.03 -16.46 10.43
CA GLU A 47 -9.75 -17.85 10.80
C GLU A 47 -8.74 -17.96 11.97
N PRO A 48 -8.84 -19.01 12.80
CA PRO A 48 -7.90 -19.25 13.88
C PRO A 48 -6.54 -19.73 13.33
N THR A 49 -5.65 -18.76 13.08
CA THR A 49 -4.18 -18.86 12.96
C THR A 49 -3.56 -19.43 11.67
N PRO A 50 -2.44 -18.83 11.20
CA PRO A 50 -1.93 -17.49 11.53
C PRO A 50 -2.87 -16.42 10.95
N ARG A 51 -3.16 -15.36 11.71
CA ARG A 51 -3.96 -14.23 11.20
C ARG A 51 -3.15 -13.51 10.11
N ALA A 52 -3.41 -13.87 8.86
CA ALA A 52 -2.82 -13.18 7.73
C ALA A 52 -3.34 -11.74 7.73
N THR A 53 -2.42 -10.80 7.89
CA THR A 53 -2.69 -9.37 7.87
C THR A 53 -2.09 -8.76 6.62
N PHE A 54 -2.84 -7.85 6.00
CA PHE A 54 -2.36 -7.05 4.89
C PHE A 54 -2.71 -5.59 5.13
N VAL A 55 -1.69 -4.77 5.35
CA VAL A 55 -1.85 -3.33 5.57
C VAL A 55 -1.78 -2.58 4.25
N PHE A 56 -2.58 -1.53 4.14
CA PHE A 56 -2.48 -0.53 3.10
C PHE A 56 -2.20 0.85 3.72
N GLU A 57 -1.27 1.55 3.10
CA GLU A 57 -1.13 3.00 3.23
C GLU A 57 -1.68 3.67 1.97
N ALA A 58 -2.39 4.78 2.12
CA ALA A 58 -3.00 5.51 1.03
C ALA A 58 -2.53 6.96 1.00
N LYS A 59 -2.18 7.44 -0.19
CA LYS A 59 -1.84 8.83 -0.43
C LYS A 59 -2.58 9.36 -1.65
N ARG A 60 -2.86 10.65 -1.61
CA ARG A 60 -3.46 11.39 -2.71
C ARG A 60 -2.34 12.08 -3.49
N PHE A 61 -2.44 12.07 -4.81
CA PHE A 61 -1.60 12.83 -5.72
C PHE A 61 -2.38 14.03 -6.25
N TYR A 62 -2.17 15.17 -5.60
CA TYR A 62 -2.60 16.52 -5.95
C TYR A 62 -1.45 17.28 -6.66
N PRO A 63 -1.65 18.54 -7.10
CA PRO A 63 -0.58 19.31 -7.70
C PRO A 63 0.56 19.59 -6.69
N LYS A 64 1.79 19.21 -7.11
CA LYS A 64 3.12 19.40 -6.48
C LYS A 64 3.55 18.41 -5.40
N SER A 65 4.65 17.70 -5.69
CA SER A 65 5.56 17.00 -4.77
C SER A 65 4.96 15.88 -3.92
N ASP A 66 3.78 15.37 -4.26
CA ASP A 66 3.13 14.29 -3.49
C ASP A 66 3.84 12.94 -3.64
N GLU A 67 4.64 12.74 -4.70
CA GLU A 67 5.54 11.60 -4.80
C GLU A 67 6.57 11.58 -3.65
N THR A 68 6.97 12.75 -3.15
CA THR A 68 7.87 12.85 -2.00
C THR A 68 7.18 12.39 -0.73
N LYS A 69 5.90 12.76 -0.53
CA LYS A 69 5.11 12.26 0.61
C LYS A 69 4.78 10.78 0.48
N TYR A 70 4.61 10.30 -0.76
CA TYR A 70 4.33 8.90 -1.06
C TYR A 70 5.50 7.99 -0.66
N VAL A 71 6.73 8.35 -1.02
CA VAL A 71 7.92 7.54 -0.66
C VAL A 71 8.55 7.93 0.67
N GLY A 72 8.20 9.09 1.22
CA GLY A 72 8.79 9.66 2.42
C GLY A 72 8.37 8.96 3.71
N GLU A 73 8.81 9.54 4.84
CA GLU A 73 8.65 8.95 6.19
C GLU A 73 7.20 8.62 6.56
N GLU A 74 6.26 9.49 6.17
CA GLU A 74 4.83 9.32 6.47
C GLU A 74 4.08 8.46 5.44
N GLY A 75 4.72 8.08 4.33
CA GLY A 75 4.17 7.18 3.32
C GLY A 75 4.81 5.80 3.43
N LEU A 76 5.53 5.41 2.38
CA LEU A 76 6.30 4.16 2.33
C LEU A 76 7.21 3.98 3.55
N GLY A 77 7.79 5.06 4.08
CA GLY A 77 8.64 5.01 5.27
C GLY A 77 7.98 4.34 6.48
N THR A 78 6.68 4.52 6.69
CA THR A 78 5.93 3.89 7.79
C THR A 78 5.85 2.35 7.68
N LEU A 79 5.90 1.82 6.45
CA LEU A 79 5.94 0.39 6.19
C LEU A 79 7.38 -0.15 6.36
N LEU A 80 8.37 0.62 5.91
CA LEU A 80 9.78 0.24 5.95
C LEU A 80 10.37 0.25 7.37
N ASN A 81 9.97 1.20 8.21
CA ASN A 81 10.40 1.28 9.60
C ASN A 81 9.57 0.39 10.55
N GLY A 82 8.53 -0.30 10.03
CA GLY A 82 7.67 -1.19 10.80
C GLY A 82 6.68 -0.48 11.73
N THR A 83 6.46 0.83 11.56
CA THR A 83 5.36 1.54 12.23
C THR A 83 4.01 0.94 11.81
N LYS A 84 3.90 0.54 10.55
CA LYS A 84 2.76 -0.20 9.98
C LYS A 84 3.27 -1.55 9.43
N GLY A 85 2.52 -2.63 9.64
CA GLY A 85 2.86 -3.96 9.09
C GLY A 85 4.21 -4.52 9.57
N ARG A 86 4.55 -4.35 10.85
CA ARG A 86 5.87 -4.72 11.41
C ARG A 86 6.29 -6.15 11.10
N GLN A 87 5.36 -7.10 11.16
CA GLN A 87 5.62 -8.52 10.92
C GLN A 87 5.21 -8.97 9.51
N ASP A 88 4.61 -8.07 8.73
CA ASP A 88 4.10 -8.39 7.41
C ASP A 88 5.27 -8.58 6.43
N ARG A 89 5.10 -9.51 5.49
CA ARG A 89 6.03 -9.73 4.36
C ARG A 89 5.53 -9.11 3.06
N ALA A 90 4.29 -8.63 3.07
CA ALA A 90 3.70 -7.87 1.97
C ALA A 90 2.82 -6.74 2.52
N ALA A 91 2.78 -5.63 1.79
CA ALA A 91 1.91 -4.48 2.10
C ALA A 91 1.44 -3.80 0.81
N GLY A 92 0.42 -2.96 0.91
CA GLY A 92 -0.10 -2.17 -0.19
C GLY A 92 0.18 -0.69 -0.01
N MET A 93 0.47 -0.02 -1.11
CA MET A 93 0.45 1.44 -1.22
C MET A 93 -0.60 1.82 -2.27
N LEU A 94 -1.60 2.60 -1.86
CA LEU A 94 -2.62 3.13 -2.76
C LEU A 94 -2.29 4.58 -3.11
N GLY A 95 -2.16 4.85 -4.41
CA GLY A 95 -1.94 6.18 -4.94
C GLY A 95 -3.17 6.71 -5.66
N TYR A 96 -3.96 7.56 -5.03
CA TYR A 96 -5.12 8.20 -5.67
C TYR A 96 -4.66 9.36 -6.56
N VAL A 97 -4.65 9.15 -7.87
CA VAL A 97 -4.23 10.15 -8.86
C VAL A 97 -5.39 11.09 -9.17
N GLN A 98 -5.35 12.29 -8.59
CA GLN A 98 -6.38 13.32 -8.74
C GLN A 98 -6.02 14.36 -9.79
N VAL A 99 -4.73 14.63 -9.96
CA VAL A 99 -4.21 15.53 -11.00
C VAL A 99 -3.08 14.83 -11.75
N GLY A 100 -3.03 15.03 -13.07
CA GLY A 100 -2.06 14.40 -13.95
C GLY A 100 -2.52 13.03 -14.43
N SER A 101 -1.56 12.19 -14.81
CA SER A 101 -1.82 10.84 -15.32
C SER A 101 -1.07 9.81 -14.48
N ILE A 102 -1.62 8.60 -14.42
CA ILE A 102 -0.97 7.46 -13.75
C ILE A 102 0.46 7.23 -14.28
N PRO A 103 0.73 7.26 -15.61
CA PRO A 103 2.09 7.13 -16.11
C PRO A 103 3.05 8.22 -15.59
N ALA A 104 2.60 9.47 -15.50
CA ALA A 104 3.44 10.56 -15.00
C ALA A 104 3.73 10.40 -13.50
N VAL A 105 2.72 10.06 -12.71
CA VAL A 105 2.86 9.79 -11.27
C VAL A 105 3.79 8.60 -11.02
N LYS A 106 3.59 7.49 -11.75
CA LYS A 106 4.47 6.31 -11.70
C LYS A 106 5.91 6.72 -11.93
N LEU A 107 6.19 7.46 -13.02
CA LEU A 107 7.54 7.86 -13.37
C LEU A 107 8.18 8.75 -12.29
N ALA A 108 7.41 9.67 -11.70
CA ALA A 108 7.89 10.54 -10.63
C ALA A 108 8.24 9.74 -9.36
N VAL A 109 7.39 8.79 -8.97
CA VAL A 109 7.65 7.91 -7.83
C VAL A 109 8.86 7.01 -8.11
N GLU A 110 8.97 6.45 -9.32
CA GLU A 110 10.10 5.62 -9.74
C GLU A 110 11.42 6.40 -9.68
N ALA A 111 11.41 7.65 -10.15
CA ALA A 111 12.56 8.54 -10.09
C ALA A 111 12.99 8.82 -8.65
N LYS A 112 12.04 9.01 -7.72
CA LYS A 112 12.35 9.19 -6.29
C LYS A 112 12.94 7.94 -5.66
N LEU A 113 12.32 6.79 -5.90
CA LEU A 113 12.82 5.49 -5.41
C LEU A 113 14.22 5.20 -5.95
N THR A 114 14.48 5.53 -7.22
CA THR A 114 15.80 5.36 -7.85
C THR A 114 16.83 6.35 -7.32
N GLY A 115 16.42 7.60 -7.04
CA GLY A 115 17.32 8.63 -6.54
C GLY A 115 17.89 8.33 -5.15
N ASP A 116 17.18 7.54 -4.33
CA ASP A 116 17.61 7.17 -2.98
C ASP A 116 17.30 5.69 -2.64
N ARG A 117 17.84 4.78 -3.44
CA ARG A 117 17.57 3.33 -3.34
C ARG A 117 17.86 2.78 -1.94
N THR A 118 19.00 3.18 -1.37
CA THR A 118 19.45 2.71 -0.06
C THR A 118 18.52 3.18 1.05
N ALA A 119 18.08 4.45 1.06
CA ALA A 119 17.14 4.92 2.07
C ALA A 119 15.78 4.22 1.98
N HIS A 120 15.39 3.80 0.78
CA HIS A 120 14.18 3.01 0.55
C HIS A 120 14.41 1.50 0.71
N GLY A 121 15.60 1.03 1.07
CA GLY A 121 15.88 -0.39 1.25
C GLY A 121 15.78 -1.22 -0.04
N LEU A 122 15.84 -0.58 -1.21
CA LEU A 122 15.83 -1.28 -2.49
C LEU A 122 17.18 -1.96 -2.74
N ASP A 123 17.20 -2.96 -3.63
CA ASP A 123 18.47 -3.50 -4.13
C ASP A 123 19.31 -2.35 -4.73
N PRO A 124 20.63 -2.27 -4.50
CA PRO A 124 21.46 -1.21 -5.07
C PRO A 124 21.43 -1.13 -6.60
N SER A 125 21.05 -2.22 -7.26
CA SER A 125 21.02 -2.38 -8.71
C SER A 125 19.68 -2.95 -9.19
N GLY A 126 19.46 -2.93 -10.50
CA GLY A 126 18.28 -3.53 -11.12
C GLY A 126 17.01 -2.67 -11.06
N GLU A 127 15.91 -3.26 -11.51
CA GLU A 127 14.61 -2.59 -11.61
C GLU A 127 14.09 -2.18 -10.22
N VAL A 128 13.42 -1.03 -10.14
CA VAL A 128 12.77 -0.56 -8.90
C VAL A 128 11.60 -1.46 -8.52
N TRP A 129 10.82 -1.83 -9.54
CA TRP A 129 9.63 -2.66 -9.40
C TRP A 129 9.32 -3.37 -10.71
N THR A 130 8.45 -4.37 -10.62
CA THR A 130 7.85 -5.04 -11.80
C THR A 130 6.35 -4.81 -11.82
N GLN A 131 5.76 -4.70 -13.01
CA GLN A 131 4.30 -4.63 -13.14
C GLN A 131 3.67 -6.00 -12.83
N VAL A 132 2.56 -6.00 -12.09
CA VAL A 132 1.78 -7.20 -11.79
C VAL A 132 0.32 -6.98 -12.09
N SER A 133 -0.36 -8.02 -12.58
CA SER A 133 -1.81 -8.00 -12.80
C SER A 133 -2.51 -8.72 -11.64
N LEU A 134 -2.97 -7.96 -10.64
CA LEU A 134 -3.76 -8.51 -9.53
C LEU A 134 -5.23 -8.71 -9.92
N ASP A 135 -5.83 -7.70 -10.54
CA ASP A 135 -7.21 -7.69 -11.02
C ASP A 135 -7.31 -6.65 -12.15
N ALA A 136 -8.11 -6.94 -13.19
CA ALA A 136 -8.25 -6.09 -14.36
C ALA A 136 -8.76 -4.67 -14.04
N ARG A 137 -9.41 -4.47 -12.89
CA ARG A 137 -9.91 -3.17 -12.42
C ARG A 137 -8.82 -2.29 -11.80
N ILE A 138 -7.67 -2.87 -11.46
CA ILE A 138 -6.50 -2.17 -10.91
C ILE A 138 -5.26 -2.49 -11.76
N PRO A 139 -5.26 -2.10 -13.05
CA PRO A 139 -4.21 -2.53 -13.99
C PRO A 139 -2.84 -1.88 -13.73
N ALA A 140 -2.82 -0.76 -13.00
CA ALA A 140 -1.62 0.00 -12.68
C ALA A 140 -1.04 -0.40 -11.32
N THR A 141 -0.75 -1.69 -11.15
CA THR A 141 -0.12 -2.23 -9.95
C THR A 141 1.33 -2.68 -10.23
N PHE A 142 2.24 -2.27 -9.36
CA PHE A 142 3.66 -2.57 -9.43
C PHE A 142 4.16 -3.12 -8.09
N VAL A 143 5.15 -4.01 -8.12
CA VAL A 143 5.74 -4.59 -6.91
C VAL A 143 7.21 -4.24 -6.80
N SER A 144 7.55 -3.52 -5.73
CA SER A 144 8.93 -3.32 -5.28
C SER A 144 9.26 -4.25 -4.11
N ARG A 145 10.54 -4.51 -3.89
CA ARG A 145 11.03 -5.33 -2.77
C ARG A 145 12.02 -4.53 -1.94
N HIS A 146 11.78 -4.50 -0.64
CA HIS A 146 12.52 -3.67 0.29
C HIS A 146 13.14 -4.49 1.42
N ASN A 147 14.43 -4.29 1.64
CA ASN A 147 15.13 -4.67 2.86
C ASN A 147 14.84 -3.63 3.93
N ARG A 148 14.21 -4.05 5.03
CA ARG A 148 13.87 -3.16 6.14
C ARG A 148 15.04 -3.03 7.12
N THR A 149 14.94 -2.05 8.00
CA THR A 149 15.89 -1.86 9.10
C THR A 149 16.01 -3.13 9.97
N SER A 150 17.16 -3.26 10.64
CA SER A 150 17.58 -4.49 11.35
C SER A 150 16.48 -5.07 12.24
N GLY A 151 16.17 -6.37 12.04
CA GLY A 151 15.20 -7.13 12.82
C GLY A 151 13.79 -7.23 12.21
N LEU A 152 13.52 -6.55 11.09
CA LEU A 152 12.25 -6.68 10.35
C LEU A 152 12.41 -7.58 9.11
N PRO A 153 11.42 -8.44 8.77
CA PRO A 153 11.53 -9.25 7.56
C PRO A 153 11.51 -8.39 6.29
N PRO A 154 12.10 -8.82 5.16
CA PRO A 154 11.94 -8.13 3.89
C PRO A 154 10.46 -7.95 3.52
N LEU A 155 10.16 -6.85 2.83
CA LEU A 155 8.79 -6.44 2.52
C LEU A 155 8.61 -6.26 1.01
N ALA A 156 7.63 -6.97 0.44
CA ALA A 156 7.13 -6.68 -0.90
C ALA A 156 6.03 -5.61 -0.80
N VAL A 157 6.12 -4.54 -1.57
CA VAL A 157 5.11 -3.47 -1.55
C VAL A 157 4.38 -3.42 -2.89
N TYR A 158 3.06 -3.58 -2.85
CA TYR A 158 2.18 -3.48 -4.01
C TYR A 158 1.69 -2.04 -4.16
N HIS A 159 2.28 -1.32 -5.11
CA HIS A 159 1.91 0.05 -5.46
C HIS A 159 0.79 0.04 -6.48
N SER A 160 -0.43 0.39 -6.08
CA SER A 160 -1.59 0.51 -6.99
C SER A 160 -1.97 1.96 -7.18
N PHE A 161 -1.83 2.47 -8.41
CA PHE A 161 -2.21 3.84 -8.76
C PHE A 161 -3.63 3.85 -9.33
N LEU A 162 -4.53 4.54 -8.63
CA LEU A 162 -5.96 4.56 -8.93
C LEU A 162 -6.35 5.93 -9.48
N PRO A 163 -7.07 6.00 -10.62
CA PRO A 163 -7.58 7.28 -11.11
C PRO A 163 -8.73 7.73 -10.21
N CYS A 164 -8.66 8.95 -9.68
CA CYS A 164 -9.76 9.52 -8.88
C CYS A 164 -10.93 9.99 -9.77
N CYS A 165 -10.63 10.33 -11.02
CA CYS A 165 -11.63 10.66 -12.02
C CYS A 165 -11.84 9.41 -12.87
N ALA A 166 -13.03 8.81 -12.82
CA ALA A 166 -13.37 7.69 -13.67
C ALA A 166 -13.16 8.08 -15.13
N ALA A 167 -12.15 7.50 -15.78
CA ALA A 167 -12.33 7.21 -17.20
C ALA A 167 -13.51 6.23 -17.23
N ALA A 168 -14.60 6.62 -17.91
CA ALA A 168 -15.82 5.82 -17.99
C ALA A 168 -15.46 4.34 -18.17
N LEU A 169 -16.00 3.48 -17.30
CA LEU A 169 -15.88 2.03 -17.49
C LEU A 169 -16.31 1.72 -18.93
N PRO A 170 -15.52 0.97 -19.71
CA PRO A 170 -15.97 0.54 -21.02
C PRO A 170 -17.30 -0.21 -20.83
N ALA A 171 -18.32 0.23 -21.57
CA ALA A 171 -19.64 -0.38 -21.52
C ALA A 171 -19.50 -1.89 -21.68
N SER A 172 -20.15 -2.65 -20.79
CA SER A 172 -20.20 -4.10 -20.91
C SER A 172 -20.72 -4.47 -22.31
N PRO A 173 -20.12 -5.44 -23.01
CA PRO A 173 -20.63 -5.88 -24.29
C PRO A 173 -22.06 -6.38 -24.09
N SER A 174 -23.00 -5.76 -24.80
CA SER A 174 -24.38 -6.25 -24.90
C SER A 174 -24.32 -7.69 -25.40
N THR A 175 -24.78 -8.62 -24.56
CA THR A 175 -24.97 -10.01 -24.95
C THR A 175 -26.12 -10.06 -25.97
N PRO A 176 -25.98 -10.82 -27.08
CA PRO A 176 -26.92 -10.80 -28.21
C PRO A 176 -28.33 -11.28 -27.85
#